data_AF-A0A1N6N0H7-F1
#
_entry.id   AF-A0A1N6N0H7-F1
#
_cell.length_a   1.000
_cell.length_b   1.000
_cell.length_c   1.000
_cell.angle_alpha   90.00
_cell.angle_beta   90.00
_cell.angle_gamma   90.00
#
_symmetry.space_group_name_H-M   'P 1'
#
loop_
_entity.id
_entity.type
_entity.pdbx_description
1 polymer ?
#
loop_
_entity_poly.entity_id
_entity_poly.type
_entity_poly.pdbx_seq_one_letter_code
_entity_poly.pdbx_strand_id
1 'polypeptide(L)'
;MWLLERLSPDFKTIANFRKDNGKGIKNVCRKFVELCRQFNMFEDAVFAIDGSKFKAVNNKSKNYTPSKVQFHIERVEKSIEKYLSQMDAKDENEKESDPTVAASKLAWLKQRLVELKALEKQVNKHPDKQISQTDPDARLMKTHPMERQVCYNVQAAVDTKNPLIVCHDIVMTTDRGQLTL
;
A
#
# COMPACT_ATOMS: atom_id res chain seq x y z
N MET A 1 32.54 2.94 -2.54
CA MET A 1 32.36 2.56 -3.97
C MET A 1 33.62 2.98 -4.74
N TRP A 2 34.33 2.07 -5.42
CA TRP A 2 35.65 2.38 -6.05
C TRP A 2 35.55 3.34 -7.24
N LEU A 3 34.48 3.22 -8.03
CA LEU A 3 34.18 4.08 -9.18
C LEU A 3 33.87 5.55 -8.82
N LEU A 4 33.61 5.85 -7.54
CA LEU A 4 33.36 7.20 -7.04
C LEU A 4 34.52 7.69 -6.15
N GLU A 5 35.70 7.08 -6.23
CA GLU A 5 36.85 7.45 -5.38
C GLU A 5 36.52 7.44 -3.88
N ARG A 6 35.69 6.48 -3.44
CA ARG A 6 35.17 6.37 -2.06
C ARG A 6 34.20 7.47 -1.61
N LEU A 7 33.74 8.36 -2.50
CA LEU A 7 32.59 9.21 -2.22
C LEU A 7 31.37 8.33 -1.84
N SER A 8 30.67 8.76 -0.80
CA SER A 8 29.43 8.16 -0.31
C SER A 8 28.32 9.21 -0.34
N PRO A 9 27.85 9.61 -1.54
CA PRO A 9 26.80 10.61 -1.68
C PRO A 9 25.52 10.12 -1.00
N ASP A 10 24.85 11.03 -0.28
CA ASP A 10 23.58 10.74 0.36
C ASP A 10 22.43 10.66 -0.67
N PHE A 11 21.25 10.22 -0.21
CA PHE A 11 20.08 10.06 -1.08
C PHE A 11 19.68 11.37 -1.77
N LYS A 12 19.89 12.51 -1.11
CA LYS A 12 19.52 13.84 -1.62
C LYS A 12 20.46 14.28 -2.74
N THR A 13 21.75 14.02 -2.57
CA THR A 13 22.78 14.28 -3.59
C THR A 13 22.49 13.48 -4.85
N ILE A 14 22.19 12.18 -4.71
CA ILE A 14 21.83 11.32 -5.85
C ILE A 14 20.53 11.80 -6.52
N ALA A 15 19.51 12.18 -5.74
CA ALA A 15 18.25 12.66 -6.27
C ALA A 15 18.43 13.97 -7.06
N ASN A 16 19.19 14.93 -6.52
CA ASN A 16 19.49 16.19 -7.20
C ASN A 16 20.29 15.94 -8.48
N PHE A 17 21.32 15.10 -8.44
CA PHE A 17 22.09 14.74 -9.63
C PHE A 17 21.19 14.18 -10.73
N ARG A 18 20.28 13.25 -10.40
CA ARG A 18 19.32 12.69 -11.37
C ARG A 18 18.36 13.73 -11.94
N LYS A 19 17.89 14.65 -11.09
CA LYS A 19 17.00 15.75 -11.49
C LYS A 19 17.69 16.70 -12.46
N ASP A 20 18.91 17.11 -12.15
CA ASP A 20 19.63 18.14 -12.90
C ASP A 20 20.26 17.59 -14.19
N ASN A 21 20.61 16.29 -14.22
CA ASN A 21 21.30 15.65 -15.34
C ASN A 21 20.43 14.68 -16.16
N GLY A 22 19.10 14.81 -16.09
CA GLY A 22 18.17 13.86 -16.71
C GLY A 22 18.40 13.61 -18.21
N LYS A 23 18.79 14.65 -18.98
CA LYS A 23 19.12 14.51 -20.42
C LYS A 23 20.36 13.63 -20.64
N GLY A 24 21.41 13.82 -19.84
CA GLY A 24 22.64 13.04 -19.92
C GLY A 24 22.40 11.57 -19.59
N ILE A 25 21.67 11.31 -18.50
CA ILE A 25 21.29 9.96 -18.09
C ILE A 25 20.52 9.24 -19.20
N LYS A 26 19.51 9.89 -19.79
CA LYS A 26 18.76 9.32 -20.92
C LYS A 26 19.66 8.99 -22.13
N ASN A 27 20.63 9.86 -22.44
CA ASN A 27 21.56 9.63 -23.55
C ASN A 27 22.52 8.46 -23.26
N VAL A 28 23.04 8.35 -22.03
CA VAL A 28 23.87 7.21 -21.62
C VAL A 28 23.09 5.91 -21.70
N CYS A 29 21.85 5.87 -21.18
CA CYS A 29 20.98 4.71 -21.30
C CYS A 29 20.70 4.35 -22.77
N ARG A 30 20.47 5.33 -23.64
CA ARG A 30 20.30 5.09 -25.08
C ARG A 30 21.54 4.42 -25.68
N LYS A 31 22.74 4.95 -25.40
CA LYS A 31 23.99 4.39 -25.91
C LYS A 31 24.26 2.98 -25.38
N PHE A 32 23.92 2.73 -24.11
CA PHE A 32 23.98 1.39 -23.54
C PHE A 32 23.06 0.41 -24.28
N VAL A 33 21.81 0.78 -24.55
CA VAL A 33 20.88 -0.06 -25.32
C VAL A 33 21.36 -0.29 -26.76
N GLU A 34 21.91 0.72 -27.42
CA GLU A 34 22.54 0.58 -28.75
C GLU A 34 23.70 -0.42 -28.72
N LEU A 35 24.55 -0.37 -27.69
CA LEU A 35 25.66 -1.31 -27.52
C LEU A 35 25.16 -2.74 -27.30
N CYS A 36 24.16 -2.94 -26.45
CA CYS A 36 23.54 -4.25 -26.23
C CYS A 36 22.95 -4.83 -27.53
N ARG A 37 22.39 -3.98 -28.40
CA ARG A 37 21.92 -4.40 -29.74
C ARG A 37 23.07 -4.81 -30.65
N GLN A 38 24.18 -4.07 -30.67
CA GLN A 38 25.35 -4.43 -31.47
C GLN A 38 25.97 -5.77 -31.04
N PHE A 39 25.84 -6.13 -29.77
CA PHE A 39 26.27 -7.41 -29.23
C PHE A 39 25.17 -8.48 -29.25
N ASN A 40 24.05 -8.24 -29.93
CA ASN A 40 22.98 -9.23 -30.07
C ASN A 40 22.42 -9.74 -28.73
N MET A 41 22.40 -8.89 -27.70
CA MET A 41 21.98 -9.27 -26.33
C MET A 41 20.44 -9.31 -26.14
N PHE A 42 19.66 -9.07 -27.19
CA PHE A 42 18.19 -9.05 -27.16
C PHE A 42 17.55 -10.06 -28.13
N GLU A 43 18.30 -11.06 -28.62
CA GLU A 43 17.83 -11.99 -29.66
C GLU A 43 16.97 -13.16 -29.13
N ASP A 44 17.13 -13.51 -27.85
CA ASP A 44 16.46 -14.68 -27.26
C ASP A 44 15.07 -14.30 -26.69
N ALA A 45 14.07 -15.14 -26.95
CA ALA A 45 12.67 -14.90 -26.57
C ALA A 45 12.30 -15.46 -25.18
N VAL A 46 13.28 -15.96 -24.42
CA VAL A 46 13.04 -16.57 -23.11
C VAL A 46 13.30 -15.56 -22.01
N PHE A 47 12.22 -15.13 -21.36
CA PHE A 47 12.25 -14.19 -20.24
C PHE A 47 11.79 -14.86 -18.96
N ALA A 48 12.48 -14.56 -17.85
CA ALA A 48 12.01 -14.83 -16.50
C ALA A 48 11.19 -13.66 -16.00
N ILE A 49 10.04 -13.94 -15.40
CA ILE A 49 9.17 -12.93 -14.80
C ILE A 49 9.19 -13.12 -13.29
N ASP A 50 9.47 -12.05 -12.56
CA ASP A 50 9.35 -12.03 -11.11
C ASP A 50 8.79 -10.71 -10.59
N GLY A 51 8.15 -10.76 -9.43
CA GLY A 51 7.46 -9.64 -8.79
C GLY A 51 8.06 -9.27 -7.45
N SER A 52 8.54 -8.04 -7.34
CA SER A 52 9.04 -7.46 -6.09
C SER A 52 7.98 -6.55 -5.46
N LYS A 53 7.70 -6.74 -4.17
CA LYS A 53 6.69 -5.96 -3.43
C LYS A 53 7.35 -4.76 -2.75
N PHE A 54 6.96 -3.56 -3.16
CA PHE A 54 7.49 -2.31 -2.64
C PHE A 54 6.49 -1.66 -1.70
N LYS A 55 6.91 -1.41 -0.46
CA LYS A 55 6.07 -0.77 0.55
C LYS A 55 5.54 0.58 0.07
N ALA A 56 4.23 0.75 0.13
CA ALA A 56 3.54 1.99 -0.22
C ALA A 56 3.50 2.98 0.95
N VAL A 57 3.10 4.22 0.69
CA VAL A 57 2.93 5.26 1.72
C VAL A 57 1.55 5.12 2.37
N ASN A 58 1.25 3.94 2.92
CA ASN A 58 0.00 3.72 3.66
C ASN A 58 0.22 2.77 4.84
N ASN A 59 -0.33 3.13 6.00
CA ASN A 59 -0.30 2.24 7.17
C ASN A 59 -1.33 1.12 7.00
N LYS A 60 -1.00 -0.11 7.42
CA LYS A 60 -1.95 -1.24 7.47
C LYS A 60 -3.22 -0.89 8.26
N SER A 61 -3.13 -0.03 9.28
CA SER A 61 -4.29 0.46 10.04
C SER A 61 -5.25 1.29 9.19
N LYS A 62 -4.73 2.01 8.19
CA LYS A 62 -5.46 2.86 7.23
C LYS A 62 -5.80 2.15 5.91
N ASN A 63 -5.67 0.83 5.85
CA ASN A 63 -6.23 0.00 4.78
C ASN A 63 -7.47 -0.74 5.29
N TYR A 64 -8.56 -0.69 4.55
CA TYR A 64 -9.85 -1.25 4.95
C TYR A 64 -10.27 -2.35 3.99
N THR A 65 -10.63 -3.50 4.55
CA THR A 65 -11.23 -4.66 3.86
C THR A 65 -12.62 -4.93 4.48
N PRO A 66 -13.53 -5.66 3.81
CA PRO A 66 -14.87 -5.92 4.33
C PRO A 66 -14.84 -6.46 5.77
N SER A 67 -14.03 -7.48 6.02
CA SER A 67 -13.89 -8.09 7.35
C SER A 67 -13.37 -7.11 8.39
N LYS A 68 -12.44 -6.21 8.01
CA LYS A 68 -11.87 -5.24 8.93
C LYS A 68 -12.85 -4.13 9.26
N VAL A 69 -13.62 -3.64 8.28
CA VAL A 69 -14.65 -2.63 8.52
C VAL A 69 -15.74 -3.22 9.41
N GLN A 70 -16.21 -4.44 9.11
CA GLN A 70 -17.20 -5.15 9.91
C GLN A 70 -16.75 -5.31 11.37
N PHE A 71 -15.52 -5.76 11.60
CA PHE A 71 -14.95 -5.85 12.94
C PHE A 71 -14.96 -4.50 13.69
N HIS A 72 -14.65 -3.41 13.00
CA HIS A 72 -14.68 -2.08 13.60
C HIS A 72 -16.11 -1.60 13.91
N ILE A 73 -17.08 -1.90 13.04
CA ILE A 73 -18.50 -1.61 13.25
C ILE A 73 -18.98 -2.32 14.52
N GLU A 74 -18.80 -3.64 14.61
CA GLU A 74 -19.23 -4.45 15.76
C GLU A 74 -18.59 -3.97 17.07
N ARG A 75 -17.30 -3.60 17.03
CA ARG A 75 -16.60 -3.06 18.19
C ARG A 75 -17.19 -1.72 18.66
N VAL A 76 -17.56 -0.85 17.73
CA VAL A 76 -18.19 0.44 18.06
C VAL A 76 -19.61 0.21 18.59
N GLU A 77 -20.39 -0.68 17.98
CA GLU A 77 -21.74 -1.02 18.44
C GLU A 77 -21.73 -1.60 19.86
N LYS A 78 -20.83 -2.55 20.16
CA LYS A 78 -20.62 -3.08 21.53
C LYS A 78 -20.20 -1.99 22.51
N SER A 79 -19.42 -1.01 22.06
CA SER A 79 -19.01 0.11 22.91
C SER A 79 -20.20 1.01 23.23
N ILE A 80 -21.05 1.32 22.23
CA ILE A 80 -22.28 2.10 22.41
C ILE A 80 -23.22 1.40 23.40
N GLU A 81 -23.48 0.11 23.19
CA GLU A 81 -24.32 -0.72 24.06
C GLU A 81 -23.82 -0.67 25.51
N LYS A 82 -22.51 -0.91 25.72
CA LYS A 82 -21.90 -0.82 27.04
C LYS A 82 -22.10 0.55 27.69
N TYR A 83 -21.95 1.65 26.95
CA TYR A 83 -22.16 2.99 27.49
C TYR A 83 -23.61 3.24 27.88
N LEU A 84 -24.57 2.78 27.07
CA LEU A 84 -25.99 2.91 27.38
C LEU A 84 -26.34 2.13 28.65
N SER A 85 -25.93 0.86 28.77
CA SER A 85 -26.19 0.06 29.98
C SER A 85 -25.54 0.66 31.24
N GLN A 86 -24.39 1.31 31.10
CA GLN A 86 -23.75 2.03 32.21
C GLN A 86 -24.50 3.30 32.63
N MET A 87 -25.20 3.95 31.69
CA MET A 87 -26.07 5.08 32.01
C MET A 87 -27.33 4.59 32.73
N ASP A 88 -28.00 3.56 32.18
CA ASP A 88 -29.20 2.99 32.79
C ASP A 88 -28.96 2.55 34.24
N ALA A 89 -27.85 1.84 34.50
CA ALA A 89 -27.49 1.39 35.86
C ALA A 89 -27.10 2.53 36.83
N LYS A 90 -26.69 3.70 36.31
CA LYS A 90 -26.39 4.89 37.12
C LYS A 90 -27.65 5.68 37.42
N ASP A 91 -28.57 5.76 36.47
CA ASP A 91 -29.88 6.40 36.67
C ASP A 91 -30.68 5.66 37.76
N GLU A 92 -30.54 4.34 37.85
CA GLU A 92 -31.11 3.53 38.94
C GLU A 92 -30.49 3.79 40.33
N ASN A 93 -29.32 4.44 40.43
CA ASN A 93 -28.54 4.57 41.67
C ASN A 93 -28.47 5.99 42.28
N GLU A 94 -29.27 6.96 41.82
CA GLU A 94 -29.46 8.33 42.38
C GLU A 94 -28.22 8.95 43.08
N LYS A 95 -27.05 8.90 42.43
CA LYS A 95 -25.89 9.70 42.84
C LYS A 95 -25.47 10.57 41.68
N GLU A 96 -25.60 11.89 41.87
CA GLU A 96 -25.18 12.91 40.92
C GLU A 96 -23.77 12.60 40.39
N SER A 97 -23.71 12.22 39.12
CA SER A 97 -22.45 12.10 38.39
C SER A 97 -22.51 13.05 37.21
N ASP A 98 -21.40 13.75 36.94
CA ASP A 98 -21.31 14.76 35.89
C ASP A 98 -21.57 14.13 34.49
N PRO A 99 -22.71 14.42 33.84
CA PRO A 99 -23.19 13.71 32.64
C PRO A 99 -22.51 14.17 31.34
N THR A 100 -21.72 15.24 31.40
CA THR A 100 -21.18 15.96 30.24
C THR A 100 -20.15 15.15 29.42
N VAL A 101 -19.30 14.36 30.09
CA VAL A 101 -18.25 13.56 29.43
C VAL A 101 -18.83 12.32 28.74
N ALA A 102 -19.90 11.72 29.29
CA ALA A 102 -20.54 10.53 28.74
C ALA A 102 -21.32 10.83 27.44
N ALA A 103 -22.06 11.95 27.41
CA ALA A 103 -22.86 12.35 26.26
C ALA A 103 -21.99 12.69 25.03
N SER A 104 -20.88 13.42 25.22
CA SER A 104 -19.95 13.77 24.15
C SER A 104 -19.27 12.54 23.55
N LYS A 105 -18.89 11.56 24.39
CA LYS A 105 -18.29 10.31 23.93
C LYS A 105 -19.27 9.45 23.14
N LEU A 106 -20.52 9.36 23.58
CA LEU A 106 -21.58 8.62 22.89
C LEU A 106 -21.89 9.25 21.52
N ALA A 107 -21.97 10.58 21.45
CA ALA A 107 -22.14 11.31 20.20
C ALA A 107 -21.00 11.00 19.21
N TRP A 108 -19.75 11.02 19.69
CA TRP A 108 -18.60 10.64 18.88
C TRP A 108 -18.67 9.19 18.36
N LEU A 109 -19.07 8.23 19.22
CA LEU A 109 -19.23 6.83 18.81
C LEU A 109 -20.32 6.65 17.75
N LYS A 110 -21.47 7.32 17.92
CA LYS A 110 -22.56 7.29 16.93
C LYS A 110 -22.11 7.89 15.60
N GLN A 111 -21.40 9.03 15.62
CA GLN A 111 -20.84 9.62 14.41
C GLN A 111 -19.83 8.69 13.74
N ARG A 112 -18.94 8.08 14.53
CA ARG A 112 -17.95 7.13 14.02
C ARG A 112 -18.60 5.89 13.38
N LEU A 113 -19.71 5.42 13.92
CA LEU A 113 -20.48 4.32 13.35
C LEU A 113 -21.03 4.68 11.96
N VAL A 114 -21.55 5.90 11.78
CA VAL A 114 -22.03 6.39 10.48
C VAL A 114 -20.89 6.41 9.45
N GLU A 115 -19.72 6.94 9.84
CA GLU A 115 -18.53 6.94 8.97
C GLU A 115 -18.10 5.52 8.57
N LEU A 116 -18.09 4.58 9.51
CA LEU A 116 -17.72 3.19 9.24
C LEU A 116 -18.71 2.49 8.30
N LYS A 117 -20.02 2.73 8.47
CA LYS A 117 -21.06 2.20 7.56
C LYS A 117 -20.97 2.81 6.16
N ALA A 118 -20.58 4.07 6.04
CA ALA A 118 -20.31 4.69 4.74
C ALA A 118 -19.07 4.07 4.08
N LEU A 119 -18.00 3.88 4.85
CA LEU A 119 -16.77 3.24 4.40
C LEU A 119 -17.00 1.78 3.98
N GLU A 120 -17.85 1.04 4.69
CA GLU A 120 -18.24 -0.32 4.34
C GLU A 120 -18.84 -0.39 2.93
N LYS A 121 -19.76 0.50 2.61
CA LYS A 121 -20.36 0.60 1.27
C LYS A 121 -19.30 0.88 0.20
N GLN A 122 -18.37 1.80 0.47
CA GLN A 122 -17.28 2.12 -0.45
C GLN A 122 -16.37 0.92 -0.68
N VAL A 123 -15.93 0.26 0.40
CA VAL A 123 -15.05 -0.93 0.34
C VAL A 123 -15.73 -2.06 -0.42
N ASN A 124 -17.04 -2.28 -0.19
CA ASN A 124 -17.79 -3.31 -0.90
C ASN A 124 -18.04 -2.97 -2.37
N LYS A 125 -18.11 -1.69 -2.74
CA LYS A 125 -18.22 -1.26 -4.15
C LYS A 125 -16.90 -1.36 -4.90
N HIS A 126 -15.77 -1.20 -4.20
CA HIS A 126 -14.45 -1.25 -4.81
C HIS A 126 -14.16 -2.64 -5.44
N PRO A 127 -13.61 -2.72 -6.67
CA PRO A 127 -13.39 -4.00 -7.36
C PRO A 127 -12.52 -4.96 -6.53
N ASP A 128 -11.43 -4.46 -5.95
CA ASP A 128 -10.49 -5.26 -5.14
C ASP A 128 -10.98 -5.55 -3.71
N LYS A 129 -12.21 -5.14 -3.36
CA LYS A 129 -12.78 -5.25 -2.01
C LYS A 129 -11.83 -4.73 -0.93
N GLN A 130 -11.16 -3.61 -1.20
CA GLN A 130 -10.29 -2.94 -0.24
C GLN A 130 -10.08 -1.48 -0.61
N ILE A 131 -9.79 -0.64 0.37
CA ILE A 131 -9.46 0.77 0.17
C ILE A 131 -8.26 1.16 1.04
N SER A 132 -7.26 1.77 0.43
CA SER A 132 -6.14 2.43 1.10
C SER A 132 -6.45 3.92 1.24
N GLN A 133 -6.38 4.47 2.45
CA GLN A 133 -6.77 5.86 2.70
C GLN A 133 -5.71 6.89 2.28
N THR A 134 -4.43 6.59 2.49
CA THR A 134 -3.33 7.55 2.23
C THR A 134 -2.80 7.45 0.81
N ASP A 135 -2.77 6.22 0.28
CA ASP A 135 -2.23 5.90 -1.04
C ASP A 135 -3.25 5.01 -1.78
N PRO A 136 -4.22 5.61 -2.50
CA PRO A 136 -5.40 4.91 -3.03
C PRO A 136 -5.08 3.79 -4.03
N ASP A 137 -3.94 3.86 -4.69
CA ASP A 137 -3.54 2.87 -5.70
C ASP A 137 -2.91 1.63 -5.07
N ALA A 138 -2.37 1.74 -3.86
CA ALA A 138 -1.73 0.62 -3.17
C ALA A 138 -2.73 -0.44 -2.67
N ARG A 139 -2.27 -1.69 -2.58
CA ARG A 139 -3.07 -2.82 -2.07
C ARG A 139 -2.39 -3.57 -0.93
N LEU A 140 -3.19 -4.14 -0.05
CA LEU A 140 -2.72 -5.06 0.99
C LEU A 140 -2.42 -6.43 0.35
N MET A 141 -1.14 -6.73 0.16
CA MET A 141 -0.69 -7.99 -0.44
C MET A 141 0.09 -8.84 0.57
N LYS A 142 0.19 -10.14 0.30
CA LYS A 142 1.05 -11.05 1.06
C LYS A 142 2.51 -10.88 0.59
N THR A 143 3.41 -10.54 1.51
CA THR A 143 4.85 -10.37 1.24
C THR A 143 5.66 -11.57 1.68
N HIS A 144 5.29 -12.19 2.81
CA HIS A 144 5.94 -13.37 3.36
C HIS A 144 4.87 -14.34 3.93
N PRO A 145 5.16 -15.63 4.19
CA PRO A 145 4.37 -16.43 5.10
C PRO A 145 3.93 -15.64 6.35
N MET A 146 2.61 -15.60 6.59
CA MET A 146 1.93 -14.84 7.66
C MET A 146 2.05 -13.31 7.64
N GLU A 147 2.80 -12.71 6.72
CA GLU A 147 2.92 -11.25 6.63
C GLU A 147 2.19 -10.69 5.41
N ARG A 148 1.36 -9.66 5.66
CA ARG A 148 0.77 -8.81 4.62
C ARG A 148 1.21 -7.38 4.78
N GLN A 149 1.48 -6.68 3.69
CA GLN A 149 1.86 -5.27 3.68
C GLN A 149 1.06 -4.50 2.62
N VAL A 150 0.82 -3.22 2.87
CA VAL A 150 0.26 -2.33 1.84
C VAL A 150 1.40 -1.92 0.93
N CYS A 151 1.36 -2.38 -0.32
CA CYS A 151 2.47 -2.28 -1.25
C CYS A 151 1.98 -2.23 -2.70
N TYR A 152 2.93 -1.93 -3.57
CA TYR A 152 2.87 -2.13 -5.01
C TYR A 152 3.58 -3.44 -5.36
N ASN A 153 3.13 -4.13 -6.39
CA ASN A 153 3.87 -5.26 -6.95
C ASN A 153 4.53 -4.82 -8.26
N VAL A 154 5.84 -4.65 -8.22
CA VAL A 154 6.62 -4.31 -9.41
C VAL A 154 7.05 -5.60 -10.06
N GLN A 155 6.48 -5.89 -11.22
CA GLN A 155 6.86 -7.04 -12.03
C GLN A 155 7.93 -6.63 -13.03
N ALA A 156 8.94 -7.47 -13.18
CA ALA A 156 9.98 -7.30 -14.18
C ALA A 156 10.10 -8.57 -15.02
N ALA A 157 10.20 -8.40 -16.33
CA ALA A 157 10.61 -9.44 -17.27
C ALA A 157 12.11 -9.25 -17.55
N VAL A 158 12.89 -10.30 -17.29
CA VAL A 158 14.35 -10.30 -17.37
C VAL A 158 14.78 -11.36 -18.37
N ASP A 159 15.66 -11.00 -19.30
CA ASP A 159 16.30 -11.95 -20.20
C ASP A 159 17.08 -13.01 -19.40
N THR A 160 17.01 -14.26 -19.85
CA THR A 160 17.65 -15.38 -19.15
C THR A 160 19.14 -15.53 -19.46
N LYS A 161 19.62 -14.94 -20.57
CA LYS A 161 21.02 -15.10 -21.01
C LYS A 161 21.95 -13.98 -20.55
N ASN A 162 21.50 -12.73 -20.63
CA ASN A 162 22.31 -11.53 -20.32
C ASN A 162 21.80 -10.73 -19.11
N PRO A 163 21.00 -11.34 -18.22
CA PRO A 163 20.19 -10.69 -17.17
C PRO A 163 19.72 -9.24 -17.38
N LEU A 164 19.27 -8.90 -18.60
CA LEU A 164 18.78 -7.55 -18.90
C LEU A 164 17.29 -7.44 -18.59
N ILE A 165 16.88 -6.37 -17.90
CA ILE A 165 15.45 -6.05 -17.70
C ILE A 165 14.89 -5.52 -19.03
N VAL A 166 13.91 -6.23 -19.60
CA VAL A 166 13.33 -5.94 -20.92
C VAL A 166 12.00 -5.19 -20.78
N CYS A 167 11.20 -5.55 -19.77
CA CYS A 167 9.94 -4.90 -19.47
C CYS A 167 9.74 -4.84 -17.96
N HIS A 168 9.02 -3.84 -17.49
CA HIS A 168 8.55 -3.78 -16.12
C HIS A 168 7.18 -3.12 -16.06
N ASP A 169 6.37 -3.52 -15.08
CA ASP A 169 5.09 -2.88 -14.81
C ASP A 169 4.76 -2.90 -13.31
N ILE A 170 3.84 -2.02 -12.90
CA ILE A 170 3.35 -1.94 -11.53
C ILE A 170 1.91 -2.46 -11.51
N VAL A 171 1.74 -3.63 -10.91
CA VAL A 171 0.44 -4.30 -10.81
C VAL A 171 -0.07 -4.34 -9.36
N MET A 172 -1.39 -4.42 -9.22
CA MET A 172 -2.08 -4.45 -7.92
C MET A 172 -2.49 -5.86 -7.47
N THR A 173 -1.90 -6.86 -8.12
CA THR A 173 -2.21 -8.28 -8.00
C THR A 173 -0.93 -9.05 -7.72
N THR A 174 -1.07 -10.28 -7.22
CA THR A 174 0.07 -11.19 -7.06
C THR A 174 0.47 -11.83 -8.38
N ASP A 175 1.71 -12.29 -8.47
CA ASP A 175 2.40 -12.78 -9.67
C ASP A 175 1.80 -14.03 -10.34
N ARG A 176 0.70 -14.57 -9.80
CA ARG A 176 0.04 -15.75 -10.35
C ARG A 176 -0.86 -15.37 -11.53
N GLY A 177 -0.38 -15.65 -12.74
CA GLY A 177 -1.18 -15.70 -13.97
C GLY A 177 -1.55 -14.34 -14.58
N GLN A 178 -0.75 -13.29 -14.34
CA GLN A 178 -1.07 -11.92 -14.76
C GLN A 178 -0.45 -11.48 -16.10
N LEU A 179 0.46 -12.27 -16.68
CA LEU A 179 0.99 -12.03 -18.03
C LEU A 179 0.54 -13.17 -18.94
N THR A 180 -0.62 -13.00 -19.57
CA THR A 180 -0.96 -13.72 -20.80
C THR A 180 -0.28 -13.00 -21.95
N LEU A 181 0.61 -13.70 -22.68
CA LEU A 181 1.13 -13.24 -23.97
C LEU A 181 -0.01 -13.02 -24.97
#